data_AF-A0A4V3MYC6-F1
#
_entry.id   AF-A0A4V3MYC6-F1
#
_cell.length_a   1.000
_cell.length_b   1.000
_cell.length_c   1.000
_cell.angle_alpha   90.00
_cell.angle_beta   90.00
_cell.angle_gamma   90.00
#
_symmetry.space_group_name_H-M   'P 1'
#
loop_
_entity.id
_entity.type
_entity.pdbx_description
1 polymer ?
#
loop_
_entity_poly.entity_id
_entity_poly.type
_entity_poly.pdbx_seq_one_letter_code
_entity_poly.pdbx_strand_id
1 'polypeptide(L)'
;MTAPRKPAAFRIEPEAAAKQDAPRARQAEPSRKPRSVKADVALVIPAEVDVFDEPDIIAAEPSPSVAPRKRSVLGSIFFGAFGVLVSLAVGLWTDQLIRDLFARAEWLGWLAAGMAATALLALLVILIRESLAIARLAEVEKLQKRALDAIARDDPKAARSVVDELSAFVAAKPETAAGRRALAELRGEIIDGASLVRLAEAEILGPLDARAKVMVLEAAKRVSLVTAVSPRALVDVAYVVFEAGRLIRRLSELYGGRPGTLGFFRLARSVLAHLAVTGSIAVGDSFVQQIVGHGLAARLSAKLGEGVVNGMMTARIGIAAMETARPLPFSAAKRPGLGDFLAALTSFATRKDAETNAPDK
;
A
#
# COMPACT_ATOMS: atom_id res chain seq x y z
N MET A 1 -5.35 -28.16 76.47
CA MET A 1 -4.40 -27.16 77.00
C MET A 1 -3.02 -27.71 76.65
N THR A 2 -2.23 -27.10 75.76
CA THR A 2 -1.38 -25.93 76.05
C THR A 2 -0.95 -25.22 74.74
N ALA A 3 -1.17 -23.90 74.75
CA ALA A 3 -0.56 -22.78 74.01
C ALA A 3 -0.42 -22.80 72.46
N PRO A 4 -1.03 -21.82 71.74
CA PRO A 4 -0.83 -21.59 70.30
C PRO A 4 0.53 -20.93 69.99
N ARG A 5 1.20 -21.40 68.93
CA ARG A 5 2.50 -20.90 68.46
C ARG A 5 2.38 -19.45 67.94
N LYS A 6 3.23 -18.56 68.47
CA LYS A 6 3.40 -17.17 67.99
C LYS A 6 4.10 -17.15 66.62
N PRO A 7 3.76 -16.21 65.72
CA PRO A 7 4.41 -16.08 64.41
C PRO A 7 5.85 -15.57 64.54
N ALA A 8 6.77 -16.18 63.78
CA ALA A 8 8.16 -15.75 63.67
C ALA A 8 8.30 -14.74 62.52
N ALA A 9 8.85 -13.56 62.81
CA ALA A 9 9.22 -12.58 61.81
C ALA A 9 10.56 -12.96 61.17
N PHE A 10 10.59 -13.01 59.84
CA PHE A 10 11.79 -13.28 59.04
C PHE A 10 12.57 -11.97 58.86
N ARG A 11 13.89 -12.01 59.10
CA ARG A 11 14.78 -10.89 58.82
C ARG A 11 15.25 -11.01 57.37
N ILE A 12 15.11 -9.94 56.60
CA ILE A 12 15.64 -9.83 55.23
C ILE A 12 17.11 -9.40 55.38
N GLU A 13 18.05 -10.29 55.07
CA GLU A 13 19.46 -9.90 54.91
C GLU A 13 19.58 -8.96 53.69
N PRO A 14 20.21 -7.77 53.85
CA PRO A 14 20.48 -6.88 52.74
C PRO A 14 21.59 -7.43 51.83
N GLU A 15 21.39 -7.19 50.53
CA GLU A 15 22.23 -7.48 49.38
C GLU A 15 23.73 -7.32 49.65
N ALA A 16 24.49 -8.40 49.41
CA ALA A 16 25.95 -8.38 49.55
C ALA A 16 26.57 -7.53 48.44
N ALA A 17 27.16 -6.41 48.84
CA ALA A 17 27.91 -5.52 47.97
C ALA A 17 29.01 -6.26 47.18
N ALA A 18 29.12 -5.90 45.90
CA ALA A 18 30.09 -6.41 44.95
C ALA A 18 31.53 -6.30 45.49
N LYS A 19 32.23 -7.44 45.59
CA LYS A 19 33.66 -7.47 45.85
C LYS A 19 34.40 -7.03 44.58
N GLN A 20 35.03 -5.87 44.67
CA GLN A 20 36.05 -5.40 43.74
C GLN A 20 37.33 -6.19 44.01
N ASP A 21 37.65 -7.15 43.16
CA ASP A 21 38.97 -7.80 43.17
C ASP A 21 39.98 -6.91 42.42
N ALA A 22 41.06 -6.59 43.15
CA ALA A 22 42.20 -5.83 42.66
C ALA A 22 42.96 -6.57 41.52
N PRO A 23 43.62 -5.86 40.60
CA PRO A 23 44.12 -6.43 39.36
C PRO A 23 45.35 -7.32 39.60
N ARG A 24 45.18 -8.64 39.48
CA ARG A 24 46.29 -9.59 39.46
C ARG A 24 46.91 -9.67 38.06
N ALA A 25 48.24 -9.58 38.03
CA ALA A 25 49.09 -9.51 36.84
C ALA A 25 48.84 -10.67 35.87
N ARG A 26 48.73 -10.31 34.57
CA ARG A 26 48.65 -11.24 33.43
C ARG A 26 49.89 -12.13 33.38
N GLN A 27 49.72 -13.41 33.66
CA GLN A 27 50.67 -14.43 33.21
C GLN A 27 50.21 -14.91 31.83
N ALA A 28 51.07 -14.73 30.84
CA ALA A 28 50.81 -15.10 29.46
C ALA A 28 50.86 -16.63 29.33
N GLU A 29 49.71 -17.26 29.11
CA GLU A 29 49.65 -18.66 28.69
C GLU A 29 50.12 -18.78 27.23
N PRO A 30 50.94 -19.80 26.89
CA PRO A 30 51.54 -19.92 25.57
C PRO A 30 50.50 -20.20 24.48
N SER A 31 50.65 -19.48 23.36
CA SER A 31 49.90 -19.60 22.11
C SER A 31 49.62 -21.06 21.73
N ARG A 32 48.34 -21.43 21.75
CA ARG A 32 47.84 -22.75 21.36
C ARG A 32 47.87 -22.86 19.83
N LYS A 33 48.78 -23.67 19.30
CA LYS A 33 48.84 -23.98 17.86
C LYS A 33 47.52 -24.65 17.40
N PRO A 34 46.95 -24.27 16.24
CA PRO A 34 45.69 -24.83 15.76
C PRO A 34 45.87 -26.31 15.37
N ARG A 35 45.06 -27.19 15.96
CA ARG A 35 44.91 -28.57 15.50
C ARG A 35 43.95 -28.58 14.32
N SER A 36 44.39 -29.10 13.19
CA SER A 36 43.53 -29.47 12.06
C SER A 36 42.57 -30.57 12.50
N VAL A 37 41.27 -30.29 12.48
CA VAL A 37 40.22 -31.29 12.70
C VAL A 37 40.12 -32.12 11.43
N LYS A 38 40.24 -33.44 11.56
CA LYS A 38 40.01 -34.38 10.46
C LYS A 38 38.52 -34.36 10.11
N ALA A 39 38.21 -34.27 8.82
CA ALA A 39 36.86 -34.31 8.28
C ALA A 39 36.27 -35.73 8.42
N ASP A 40 35.88 -36.11 9.63
CA ASP A 40 34.88 -37.16 9.82
C ASP A 40 33.52 -36.49 9.84
N VAL A 41 32.81 -36.67 8.73
CA VAL A 41 31.36 -36.57 8.52
C VAL A 41 30.64 -35.82 9.63
N ALA A 42 30.66 -34.49 9.53
CA ALA A 42 29.63 -33.67 10.15
C ALA A 42 28.32 -34.03 9.45
N LEU A 43 27.60 -35.00 9.99
CA LEU A 43 26.22 -35.24 9.67
C LEU A 43 25.46 -34.00 10.15
N VAL A 44 25.34 -33.02 9.27
CA VAL A 44 24.41 -31.91 9.41
C VAL A 44 23.04 -32.57 9.38
N ILE A 45 22.48 -32.83 10.55
CA ILE A 45 21.05 -33.03 10.68
C ILE A 45 20.49 -31.62 10.48
N PRO A 46 19.86 -31.29 9.34
CA PRO A 46 19.18 -30.02 9.22
C PRO A 46 18.12 -30.00 10.31
N ALA A 47 18.16 -29.00 11.19
CA ALA A 47 17.04 -28.74 12.07
C ALA A 47 15.82 -28.51 11.17
N GLU A 48 14.80 -29.37 11.30
CA GLU A 48 13.61 -29.41 10.44
C GLU A 48 12.63 -28.25 10.71
N VAL A 49 13.14 -27.12 11.22
CA VAL A 49 12.38 -25.88 11.41
C VAL A 49 13.31 -24.70 11.10
N ASP A 50 13.22 -24.20 9.88
CA ASP A 50 13.72 -22.87 9.55
C ASP A 50 12.82 -21.83 10.25
N VAL A 51 13.32 -21.21 11.31
CA VAL A 51 12.61 -20.16 12.08
C VAL A 51 12.45 -18.87 11.25
N PHE A 52 13.06 -18.79 10.06
CA PHE A 52 12.81 -17.72 9.09
C PHE A 52 11.71 -18.06 8.07
N ASP A 53 11.20 -19.30 8.09
CA ASP A 53 9.91 -19.70 7.50
C ASP A 53 8.86 -19.80 8.63
N GLU A 54 8.67 -18.72 9.40
CA GLU A 54 7.37 -18.56 10.02
C GLU A 54 6.33 -18.52 8.89
N PRO A 55 5.24 -19.31 8.97
CA PRO A 55 4.21 -19.37 7.94
C PRO A 55 3.35 -18.11 8.00
N ASP A 56 3.95 -16.96 7.74
CA ASP A 56 3.23 -15.72 7.53
C ASP A 56 2.51 -15.82 6.18
N ILE A 57 1.26 -16.29 6.28
CA ILE A 57 0.15 -15.92 5.38
C ILE A 57 0.13 -16.64 4.02
N ILE A 58 0.68 -17.86 3.89
CA ILE A 58 0.46 -18.69 2.67
C ILE A 58 -0.99 -19.22 2.60
N ALA A 59 -1.75 -19.20 3.71
CA ALA A 59 -3.15 -19.60 3.76
C ALA A 59 -4.13 -18.43 3.95
N ALA A 60 -3.84 -17.24 3.43
CA ALA A 60 -4.92 -16.29 3.17
C ALA A 60 -5.71 -16.81 1.96
N GLU A 61 -6.75 -17.60 2.25
CA GLU A 61 -7.86 -17.86 1.32
C GLU A 61 -8.15 -16.61 0.49
N PRO A 62 -8.48 -16.74 -0.81
CA PRO A 62 -8.78 -15.59 -1.66
C PRO A 62 -9.76 -14.70 -0.91
N SER A 63 -9.34 -13.46 -0.63
CA SER A 63 -10.11 -12.51 0.18
C SER A 63 -11.57 -12.58 -0.29
N PRO A 64 -12.51 -12.95 0.59
CA PRO A 64 -13.89 -13.12 0.19
C PRO A 64 -14.32 -11.80 -0.44
N SER A 65 -14.73 -11.87 -1.72
CA SER A 65 -15.16 -10.71 -2.47
C SER A 65 -16.16 -9.95 -1.60
N VAL A 66 -15.81 -8.72 -1.21
CA VAL A 66 -16.65 -7.90 -0.33
C VAL A 66 -18.07 -7.92 -0.90
N ALA A 67 -19.00 -8.54 -0.16
CA ALA A 67 -20.39 -8.56 -0.55
C ALA A 67 -20.81 -7.11 -0.84
N PRO A 68 -21.38 -6.80 -2.03
CA PRO A 68 -21.65 -5.43 -2.40
C PRO A 68 -22.59 -4.82 -1.36
N ARG A 69 -22.08 -3.89 -0.55
CA ARG A 69 -22.90 -3.16 0.42
C ARG A 69 -24.06 -2.53 -0.34
N LYS A 70 -25.29 -2.92 0.01
CA LYS A 70 -26.51 -2.41 -0.61
C LYS A 70 -26.46 -0.88 -0.53
N ARG A 71 -26.49 -0.22 -1.70
CA ARG A 71 -26.58 1.25 -1.76
C ARG A 71 -27.85 1.65 -1.02
N SER A 72 -27.75 2.57 -0.06
CA SER A 72 -28.93 3.06 0.65
C SER A 72 -29.87 3.73 -0.36
N VAL A 73 -31.04 3.12 -0.58
CA VAL A 73 -32.05 3.62 -1.51
C VAL A 73 -32.49 5.02 -1.08
N LEU A 74 -32.66 5.24 0.22
CA LEU A 74 -32.94 6.56 0.81
C LEU A 74 -31.83 7.57 0.49
N GLY A 75 -30.56 7.18 0.60
CA GLY A 75 -29.44 8.05 0.24
C GLY A 75 -29.47 8.43 -1.23
N SER A 76 -29.74 7.47 -2.12
CA SER A 76 -29.86 7.73 -3.56
C SER A 76 -31.03 8.67 -3.90
N ILE A 77 -32.17 8.51 -3.22
CA ILE A 77 -33.34 9.39 -3.40
C ILE A 77 -33.03 10.79 -2.89
N PHE A 78 -32.42 10.91 -1.70
CA PHE A 78 -32.06 12.21 -1.12
C PHE A 78 -31.09 12.98 -2.03
N PHE A 79 -29.98 12.36 -2.43
CA PHE A 79 -29.00 13.01 -3.32
C PHE A 79 -29.58 13.29 -4.71
N GLY A 80 -30.50 12.44 -5.21
CA GLY A 80 -31.22 12.69 -6.46
C GLY A 80 -32.13 13.92 -6.36
N ALA A 81 -33.00 13.98 -5.33
CA ALA A 81 -33.90 15.10 -5.10
C ALA A 81 -33.14 16.40 -4.81
N PHE A 82 -32.08 16.33 -3.99
CA PHE A 82 -31.21 17.47 -3.70
C PHE A 82 -30.51 17.98 -4.96
N GLY A 83 -30.00 17.06 -5.81
CA GLY A 83 -29.39 17.42 -7.09
C GLY A 83 -30.37 18.11 -8.04
N VAL A 84 -31.62 17.65 -8.12
CA VAL A 84 -32.68 18.31 -8.90
C VAL A 84 -32.97 19.71 -8.37
N LEU A 85 -33.12 19.86 -7.06
CA LEU A 85 -33.40 21.14 -6.42
C LEU A 85 -32.27 22.16 -6.65
N VAL A 86 -31.01 21.74 -6.50
CA VAL A 86 -29.84 22.58 -6.81
C VAL A 86 -29.79 22.95 -8.29
N SER A 87 -30.09 22.00 -9.19
CA SER A 87 -30.11 22.27 -10.64
C SER A 87 -31.17 23.29 -11.02
N LEU A 88 -32.37 23.19 -10.42
CA LEU A 88 -33.44 24.18 -10.59
C LEU A 88 -33.03 25.55 -10.05
N ALA A 89 -32.45 25.62 -8.86
CA ALA A 89 -31.99 26.88 -8.26
C ALA A 89 -30.94 27.58 -9.13
N VAL A 90 -29.92 26.83 -9.58
CA VAL A 90 -28.87 27.37 -10.47
C VAL A 90 -29.43 27.76 -11.83
N GLY A 91 -30.35 26.96 -12.39
CA GLY A 91 -31.02 27.26 -13.65
C GLY A 91 -31.82 28.56 -13.60
N LEU A 92 -32.66 28.73 -12.57
CA LEU A 92 -33.44 29.95 -12.36
C LEU A 92 -32.54 31.16 -12.11
N TRP A 93 -31.50 31.01 -11.29
CA TRP A 93 -30.54 32.08 -11.04
C TRP A 93 -29.82 32.53 -12.32
N THR A 94 -29.43 31.57 -13.17
CA THR A 94 -28.77 31.87 -14.45
C THR A 94 -29.72 32.55 -15.44
N ASP A 95 -30.97 32.08 -15.55
CA ASP A 95 -32.00 32.69 -16.40
C ASP A 95 -32.30 34.14 -15.95
N GLN A 96 -32.46 34.36 -14.64
CA GLN A 96 -32.65 35.70 -14.07
C GLN A 96 -31.46 36.61 -14.36
N LEU A 97 -30.23 36.14 -14.14
CA LEU A 97 -29.01 36.89 -14.43
C LEU A 97 -28.94 37.33 -15.90
N ILE A 98 -29.24 36.42 -16.83
CA ILE A 98 -29.21 36.73 -18.27
C ILE A 98 -30.27 37.78 -18.60
N ARG A 99 -31.50 37.64 -18.09
CA ARG A 99 -32.59 38.61 -18.31
C ARG A 99 -32.25 39.99 -17.74
N ASP A 100 -31.70 40.06 -16.54
CA ASP A 100 -31.28 41.29 -15.89
C ASP A 100 -30.17 42.01 -16.68
N LEU A 101 -29.26 41.24 -17.31
CA LEU A 101 -28.22 41.79 -18.16
C LEU A 101 -28.78 42.33 -19.48
N PHE A 102 -29.72 41.62 -20.12
CA PHE A 102 -30.43 42.12 -21.30
C PHE A 102 -31.20 43.42 -21.01
N ALA A 103 -31.84 43.51 -19.84
CA ALA A 103 -32.59 44.71 -19.44
C ALA A 103 -31.69 45.94 -19.23
N ARG A 104 -30.41 45.74 -18.90
CA ARG A 104 -29.42 46.82 -18.71
C ARG A 104 -28.76 47.25 -20.03
N ALA A 105 -28.35 46.28 -20.84
CA ALA A 105 -27.78 46.51 -22.16
C ALA A 105 -27.80 45.22 -22.99
N GLU A 106 -28.22 45.31 -24.26
CA GLU A 106 -28.35 44.14 -25.13
C GLU A 106 -27.04 43.36 -25.32
N TRP A 107 -25.90 44.06 -25.41
CA TRP A 107 -24.60 43.41 -25.60
C TRP A 107 -24.14 42.61 -24.36
N LEU A 108 -24.53 43.02 -23.14
CA LEU A 108 -24.27 42.28 -21.91
C LEU A 108 -25.04 40.95 -21.89
N GLY A 109 -26.30 40.98 -22.35
CA GLY A 109 -27.14 39.79 -22.43
C GLY A 109 -26.56 38.72 -23.36
N TRP A 110 -26.13 39.12 -24.56
CA TRP A 110 -25.45 38.21 -25.50
C TRP A 110 -24.13 37.66 -24.93
N LEU A 111 -23.34 38.49 -24.24
CA LEU A 111 -22.12 38.04 -23.58
C LEU A 111 -22.42 37.02 -22.47
N ALA A 112 -23.41 37.27 -21.62
CA ALA A 112 -23.82 36.34 -20.56
C ALA A 112 -24.36 35.03 -21.12
N ALA A 113 -25.19 35.08 -22.16
CA ALA A 113 -25.71 33.89 -22.84
C ALA A 113 -24.58 33.08 -23.50
N GLY A 114 -23.62 33.74 -24.15
CA GLY A 114 -22.45 33.09 -24.73
C GLY A 114 -21.55 32.42 -23.68
N MET A 115 -21.32 33.10 -22.54
CA MET A 115 -20.55 32.53 -21.42
C MET A 115 -21.29 31.36 -20.76
N ALA A 116 -22.61 31.45 -20.59
CA ALA A 116 -23.43 30.34 -20.08
C ALA A 116 -23.40 29.12 -21.01
N ALA A 117 -23.52 29.33 -22.32
CA ALA A 117 -23.42 28.25 -23.32
C ALA A 117 -22.03 27.60 -23.31
N THR A 118 -20.97 28.41 -23.22
CA THR A 118 -19.58 27.92 -23.13
C THR A 118 -19.36 27.12 -21.85
N ALA A 119 -19.84 27.62 -20.70
CA ALA A 119 -19.76 26.92 -19.42
C ALA A 119 -20.52 25.58 -19.46
N LEU A 120 -21.70 25.54 -20.07
CA LEU A 120 -22.48 24.32 -20.25
C LEU A 120 -21.74 23.30 -21.13
N LEU A 121 -21.17 23.75 -22.24
CA LEU A 121 -20.39 22.89 -23.14
C LEU A 121 -19.13 22.35 -22.46
N ALA A 122 -18.40 23.19 -21.72
CA ALA A 122 -17.25 22.78 -20.93
C ALA A 122 -17.64 21.73 -19.86
N LEU A 123 -18.75 21.95 -19.15
CA LEU A 123 -19.29 21.00 -18.17
C LEU A 123 -19.61 19.65 -18.83
N LEU A 124 -20.25 19.67 -20.00
CA LEU A 124 -20.62 18.46 -20.74
C LEU A 124 -19.37 17.68 -21.19
N VAL A 125 -18.34 18.37 -21.70
CA VAL A 125 -17.05 17.75 -22.04
C VAL A 125 -16.37 17.14 -20.81
N ILE A 126 -16.38 17.82 -19.67
CA ILE A 126 -15.83 17.31 -18.41
C ILE A 126 -16.58 16.04 -17.97
N LEU A 127 -17.92 16.06 -18.01
CA LEU A 127 -18.76 14.92 -17.64
C LEU A 127 -18.52 13.70 -18.54
N ILE A 128 -18.44 13.90 -19.86
CA ILE A 128 -18.11 12.83 -20.81
C ILE A 128 -16.73 12.26 -20.46
N ARG A 129 -15.71 13.10 -20.32
CA ARG A 129 -14.34 12.67 -20.02
C ARG A 129 -14.26 11.90 -18.69
N GLU A 130 -14.97 12.34 -17.67
CA GLU A 130 -15.02 11.68 -16.37
C GLU A 130 -15.78 10.36 -16.43
N SER A 131 -16.89 10.29 -17.18
CA SER A 131 -17.64 9.04 -17.36
C SER A 131 -16.79 7.96 -18.04
N LEU A 132 -15.97 8.33 -19.03
CA LEU A 132 -15.01 7.44 -19.68
C LEU A 132 -13.91 6.97 -18.71
N ALA A 133 -13.42 7.87 -17.84
CA ALA A 133 -12.45 7.52 -16.81
C ALA A 133 -13.01 6.52 -15.78
N ILE A 134 -14.27 6.68 -15.38
CA ILE A 134 -14.97 5.76 -14.48
C ILE A 134 -15.22 4.41 -15.16
N ALA A 135 -15.65 4.41 -16.43
CA ALA A 135 -15.88 3.20 -17.21
C ALA A 135 -14.60 2.35 -17.28
N ARG A 136 -13.45 2.98 -17.52
CA ARG A 136 -12.15 2.30 -17.56
C ARG A 136 -11.78 1.67 -16.22
N LEU A 137 -12.14 2.28 -15.09
CA LEU A 137 -11.92 1.68 -13.76
C LEU A 137 -12.84 0.47 -13.53
N ALA A 138 -14.06 0.49 -14.08
CA ALA A 138 -14.98 -0.65 -14.03
C ALA A 138 -14.52 -1.82 -14.91
N GLU A 139 -13.85 -1.54 -16.04
CA GLU A 139 -13.22 -2.57 -16.86
C GLU A 139 -12.13 -3.33 -16.10
N VAL A 140 -11.30 -2.63 -15.33
CA VAL A 140 -10.28 -3.25 -14.46
C VAL A 140 -10.93 -4.21 -13.45
N GLU A 141 -12.00 -3.78 -12.78
CA GLU A 141 -12.73 -4.63 -11.82
C GLU A 141 -13.36 -5.87 -12.51
N LYS A 142 -13.87 -5.70 -13.74
CA LYS A 142 -14.43 -6.79 -14.55
C LYS A 142 -13.35 -7.76 -15.03
N LEU A 143 -12.17 -7.26 -15.40
CA LEU A 143 -11.03 -8.06 -15.82
C LEU A 143 -10.52 -8.90 -14.64
N GLN A 144 -10.36 -8.28 -13.47
CA GLN A 144 -9.93 -8.97 -12.25
C GLN A 144 -10.89 -10.10 -11.84
N LYS A 145 -12.21 -9.85 -11.88
CA LYS A 145 -13.23 -10.89 -11.58
C LYS A 145 -13.19 -12.05 -12.58
N ARG A 146 -13.06 -11.76 -13.88
CA ARG A 146 -12.93 -12.81 -14.91
C ARG A 146 -11.62 -13.58 -14.79
N ALA A 147 -10.52 -12.93 -14.42
CA ALA A 147 -9.26 -13.59 -14.17
C ALA A 147 -9.36 -14.58 -13.00
N LEU A 148 -9.97 -14.15 -11.88
CA LEU A 148 -10.21 -15.02 -10.73
C LEU A 148 -11.11 -16.21 -11.08
N ASP A 149 -12.18 -15.99 -11.86
CA ASP A 149 -13.07 -17.05 -12.31
C ASP A 149 -12.37 -18.03 -13.27
N ALA A 150 -11.55 -17.52 -14.19
CA ALA A 150 -10.75 -18.34 -15.11
C ALA A 150 -9.70 -19.18 -14.37
N ILE A 151 -9.06 -18.64 -13.33
CA ILE A 151 -8.12 -19.39 -12.47
C ILE A 151 -8.88 -20.45 -11.66
N ALA A 152 -10.03 -20.11 -11.07
CA ALA A 152 -10.80 -21.01 -10.23
C ALA A 152 -11.41 -22.19 -11.00
N ARG A 153 -11.80 -21.97 -12.27
CA ARG A 153 -12.39 -22.98 -13.16
C ARG A 153 -11.36 -23.67 -14.07
N ASP A 154 -10.12 -23.19 -14.06
CA ASP A 154 -9.04 -23.57 -14.98
C ASP A 154 -9.46 -23.60 -16.47
N ASP A 155 -10.29 -22.63 -16.88
CA ASP A 155 -10.84 -22.57 -18.24
C ASP A 155 -9.85 -21.88 -19.20
N PRO A 156 -9.28 -22.59 -20.20
CA PRO A 156 -8.31 -22.04 -21.13
C PRO A 156 -8.90 -20.98 -22.08
N LYS A 157 -10.19 -21.07 -22.43
CA LYS A 157 -10.82 -20.08 -23.32
C LYS A 157 -11.02 -18.76 -22.57
N ALA A 158 -11.51 -18.84 -21.34
CA ALA A 158 -11.66 -17.67 -20.48
C ALA A 158 -10.31 -17.01 -20.18
N ALA A 159 -9.28 -17.80 -19.89
CA ALA A 159 -7.92 -17.31 -19.65
C ALA A 159 -7.34 -16.57 -20.85
N ARG A 160 -7.47 -17.11 -22.08
CA ARG A 160 -7.01 -16.44 -23.31
C ARG A 160 -7.70 -15.09 -23.52
N SER A 161 -9.02 -15.02 -23.32
CA SER A 161 -9.77 -13.76 -23.42
C SER A 161 -9.28 -12.72 -22.41
N VAL A 162 -9.01 -13.13 -21.17
CA VAL A 162 -8.48 -12.24 -20.12
C VAL A 162 -7.09 -11.72 -20.51
N VAL A 163 -6.23 -12.60 -21.03
CA VAL A 163 -4.87 -12.24 -21.45
C VAL A 163 -4.84 -11.30 -22.65
N ASP A 164 -5.69 -11.52 -23.66
CA ASP A 164 -5.80 -10.65 -24.82
C ASP A 164 -6.29 -9.25 -24.41
N GLU A 165 -7.30 -9.20 -23.54
CA GLU A 165 -7.83 -7.94 -23.03
C GLU A 165 -6.81 -7.19 -22.16
N LEU A 166 -6.03 -7.91 -21.33
CA LEU A 166 -4.91 -7.33 -20.58
C LEU A 166 -3.86 -6.76 -21.53
N SER A 167 -3.48 -7.52 -22.56
CA SER A 167 -2.46 -7.13 -23.54
C SER A 167 -2.88 -5.89 -24.34
N ALA A 168 -4.18 -5.75 -24.63
CA ALA A 168 -4.77 -4.56 -25.22
C ALA A 168 -4.80 -3.39 -24.23
N PHE A 169 -5.18 -3.64 -22.98
CA PHE A 169 -5.29 -2.62 -21.93
C PHE A 169 -3.94 -1.95 -21.63
N VAL A 170 -2.86 -2.74 -21.61
CA VAL A 170 -1.49 -2.26 -21.39
C VAL A 170 -0.75 -1.90 -22.68
N ALA A 171 -1.41 -1.94 -23.85
CA ALA A 171 -0.75 -1.79 -25.14
C ALA A 171 -0.04 -0.45 -25.35
N ALA A 172 -0.58 0.61 -24.75
CA ALA A 172 -0.02 1.95 -24.81
C ALA A 172 1.23 2.13 -23.93
N LYS A 173 1.65 1.09 -23.17
CA LYS A 173 2.81 1.16 -22.29
C LYS A 173 4.02 0.47 -22.95
N PRO A 174 5.13 1.20 -23.19
CA PRO A 174 6.32 0.60 -23.79
C PRO A 174 6.97 -0.43 -22.85
N GLU A 175 6.80 -0.25 -21.54
CA GLU A 175 7.38 -1.10 -20.48
C GLU A 175 6.89 -2.54 -20.52
N THR A 176 5.68 -2.77 -21.04
CA THR A 176 5.07 -4.11 -21.13
C THR A 176 5.35 -4.76 -22.48
N ALA A 177 6.07 -4.10 -23.40
CA ALA A 177 6.27 -4.61 -24.76
C ALA A 177 7.04 -5.93 -24.79
N ALA A 178 8.06 -6.08 -23.94
CA ALA A 178 8.84 -7.33 -23.85
C ALA A 178 7.97 -8.50 -23.35
N GLY A 179 7.28 -8.31 -22.22
CA GLY A 179 6.38 -9.32 -21.66
C GLY A 179 5.22 -9.70 -22.59
N ARG A 180 4.67 -8.71 -23.33
CA ARG A 180 3.62 -8.99 -24.34
C ARG A 180 4.14 -9.83 -25.52
N ARG A 181 5.40 -9.64 -25.94
CA ARG A 181 6.01 -10.46 -27.00
C ARG A 181 6.23 -11.90 -26.52
N ALA A 182 6.85 -12.07 -25.35
CA ALA A 182 7.04 -13.39 -24.75
C ALA A 182 5.70 -14.13 -24.58
N LEU A 183 4.67 -13.44 -24.09
CA LEU A 183 3.35 -14.04 -23.94
C LEU A 183 2.69 -14.41 -25.28
N ALA A 184 2.88 -13.61 -26.33
CA ALA A 184 2.35 -13.90 -27.65
C ALA A 184 2.98 -15.14 -28.29
N GLU A 185 4.25 -15.43 -27.96
CA GLU A 185 4.96 -16.65 -28.38
C GLU A 185 4.47 -17.88 -27.60
N LEU A 186 4.35 -17.79 -26.27
CA LEU A 186 4.01 -18.93 -25.41
C LEU A 186 2.51 -19.25 -25.30
N ARG A 187 1.60 -18.33 -25.69
CA ARG A 187 0.14 -18.51 -25.51
C ARG A 187 -0.46 -19.75 -26.18
N GLY A 188 0.17 -20.23 -27.26
CA GLY A 188 -0.29 -21.40 -28.01
C GLY A 188 0.14 -22.73 -27.40
N GLU A 189 1.15 -22.70 -26.53
CA GLU A 189 1.78 -23.88 -25.93
C GLU A 189 1.16 -24.22 -24.57
N ILE A 190 0.58 -23.24 -23.89
CA ILE A 190 -0.02 -23.42 -22.56
C ILE A 190 -1.47 -23.89 -22.69
N ILE A 191 -1.73 -25.08 -22.14
CA ILE A 191 -3.05 -25.72 -22.13
C ILE A 191 -3.86 -25.26 -20.92
N ASP A 192 -3.24 -25.07 -19.76
CA ASP A 192 -3.95 -24.75 -18.51
C ASP A 192 -4.28 -23.25 -18.41
N GLY A 193 -5.53 -22.94 -18.08
CA GLY A 193 -6.00 -21.56 -17.96
C GLY A 193 -5.32 -20.79 -16.84
N ALA A 194 -5.16 -21.41 -15.67
CA ALA A 194 -4.50 -20.81 -14.52
C ALA A 194 -3.02 -20.49 -14.81
N SER A 195 -2.30 -21.40 -15.49
CA SER A 195 -0.90 -21.21 -15.87
C SER A 195 -0.73 -20.06 -16.87
N LEU A 196 -1.67 -19.92 -17.81
CA LEU A 196 -1.65 -18.82 -18.78
C LEU A 196 -1.84 -17.45 -18.11
N VAL A 197 -2.78 -17.34 -17.15
CA VAL A 197 -3.00 -16.09 -16.40
C VAL A 197 -1.79 -15.77 -15.51
N ARG A 198 -1.20 -16.77 -14.86
CA ARG A 198 0.02 -16.63 -14.04
C ARG A 198 1.22 -16.14 -14.86
N LEU A 199 1.42 -16.68 -16.06
CA LEU A 199 2.47 -16.23 -16.96
C LEU A 199 2.25 -14.78 -17.40
N ALA A 200 1.02 -14.45 -17.81
CA ALA A 200 0.65 -13.09 -18.19
C ALA A 200 0.89 -12.09 -17.05
N GLU A 201 0.56 -12.48 -15.82
CA GLU A 201 0.84 -11.70 -14.63
C GLU A 201 2.34 -11.41 -14.45
N ALA A 202 3.19 -12.45 -14.49
CA ALA A 202 4.62 -12.31 -14.27
C ALA A 202 5.30 -11.45 -15.35
N GLU A 203 5.02 -11.73 -16.62
CA GLU A 203 5.69 -11.10 -17.76
C GLU A 203 5.21 -9.67 -18.02
N ILE A 204 3.89 -9.41 -17.96
CA ILE A 204 3.34 -8.09 -18.26
C ILE A 204 3.41 -7.16 -17.05
N LEU A 205 3.04 -7.64 -15.85
CA LEU A 205 2.92 -6.79 -14.67
C LEU A 205 4.22 -6.70 -13.86
N GLY A 206 5.15 -7.65 -13.99
CA GLY A 206 6.45 -7.63 -13.32
C GLY A 206 7.19 -6.28 -13.35
N PRO A 207 7.43 -5.67 -14.53
CA PRO A 207 8.12 -4.37 -14.61
C PRO A 207 7.30 -3.21 -14.02
N LEU A 208 5.97 -3.29 -14.08
CA LEU A 208 5.09 -2.28 -13.46
C LEU A 208 5.09 -2.40 -11.94
N ASP A 209 5.05 -3.63 -11.41
CA ASP A 209 5.09 -3.93 -9.98
C ASP A 209 6.41 -3.48 -9.35
N ALA A 210 7.53 -3.65 -10.05
CA ALA A 210 8.83 -3.13 -9.59
C ALA A 210 8.83 -1.60 -9.45
N ARG A 211 8.27 -0.88 -10.43
CA ARG A 211 8.13 0.58 -10.37
C ARG A 211 7.17 1.02 -9.29
N ALA A 212 6.07 0.29 -9.11
CA ALA A 212 5.10 0.57 -8.06
C ALA A 212 5.74 0.47 -6.67
N LYS A 213 6.54 -0.57 -6.41
CA LYS A 213 7.29 -0.74 -5.16
C LYS A 213 8.21 0.46 -4.89
N VAL A 214 8.92 0.96 -5.91
CA VAL A 214 9.76 2.16 -5.79
C VAL A 214 8.94 3.39 -5.43
N MET A 215 7.80 3.62 -6.10
CA MET A 215 6.93 4.76 -5.80
C MET A 215 6.38 4.73 -4.37
N VAL A 216 5.99 3.54 -3.89
CA VAL A 216 5.51 3.34 -2.52
C VAL A 216 6.64 3.61 -1.52
N LEU A 217 7.84 3.08 -1.76
CA LEU A 217 9.00 3.30 -0.90
C LEU A 217 9.39 4.78 -0.84
N GLU A 218 9.40 5.48 -1.97
CA GLU A 218 9.69 6.92 -2.02
C GLU A 218 8.66 7.75 -1.25
N ALA A 219 7.37 7.44 -1.42
CA ALA A 219 6.31 8.11 -0.68
C ALA A 219 6.45 7.88 0.83
N ALA A 220 6.72 6.64 1.24
CA ALA A 220 6.97 6.28 2.63
C ALA A 220 8.19 7.00 3.22
N LYS A 221 9.30 7.12 2.47
CA LYS A 221 10.48 7.89 2.87
C LYS A 221 10.17 9.39 3.03
N ARG A 222 9.42 9.97 2.09
CA ARG A 222 9.01 11.38 2.16
C ARG A 222 8.13 11.65 3.38
N VAL A 223 7.13 10.80 3.64
CA VAL A 223 6.29 10.91 4.83
C VAL A 223 7.11 10.74 6.10
N SER A 224 7.96 9.72 6.17
CA SER A 224 8.83 9.48 7.32
C SER A 224 9.73 10.67 7.66
N LEU A 225 10.32 11.29 6.63
CA LEU A 225 11.14 12.48 6.80
C LEU A 225 10.31 13.69 7.27
N VAL A 226 9.14 13.91 6.66
CA VAL A 226 8.28 15.05 7.03
C VAL A 226 7.78 14.91 8.46
N THR A 227 7.37 13.73 8.89
CA THR A 227 6.97 13.46 10.27
C THR A 227 8.13 13.71 11.24
N ALA A 228 9.33 13.20 10.95
CA ALA A 228 10.49 13.38 11.82
C ALA A 228 10.90 14.85 12.01
N VAL A 229 10.65 15.69 10.99
CA VAL A 229 11.03 17.11 10.98
C VAL A 229 9.86 18.03 11.37
N SER A 230 8.61 17.56 11.35
CA SER A 230 7.43 18.41 11.54
C SER A 230 7.26 18.86 12.99
N PRO A 231 7.21 20.18 13.27
CA PRO A 231 6.92 20.70 14.60
C PRO A 231 5.41 20.76 14.92
N ARG A 232 4.52 20.49 13.95
CA ARG A 232 3.05 20.56 14.12
C ARG A 232 2.36 19.29 13.62
N ALA A 233 1.66 18.62 14.53
CA ALA A 233 0.89 17.41 14.24
C ALA A 233 -0.14 17.59 13.09
N LEU A 234 -0.79 18.75 12.99
CA LEU A 234 -1.77 19.02 11.93
C LEU A 234 -1.11 19.02 10.53
N VAL A 235 0.09 19.57 10.42
CA VAL A 235 0.83 19.66 9.15
C VAL A 235 1.29 18.28 8.69
N ASP A 236 1.73 17.46 9.65
CA ASP A 236 2.11 16.08 9.38
C ASP A 236 0.93 15.25 8.84
N VAL A 237 -0.21 15.26 9.54
CA VAL A 237 -1.42 14.54 9.09
C VAL A 237 -1.89 15.03 7.72
N ALA A 238 -1.91 16.35 7.50
CA ALA A 238 -2.30 16.91 6.20
C ALA A 238 -1.35 16.46 5.07
N TYR A 239 -0.04 16.42 5.34
CA TYR A 239 0.96 15.95 4.38
C TYR A 239 0.80 14.46 4.08
N VAL A 240 0.59 13.63 5.09
CA VAL A 240 0.36 12.18 4.94
C VAL A 240 -0.86 11.93 4.04
N VAL A 241 -1.97 12.63 4.29
CA VAL A 241 -3.20 12.51 3.47
C VAL A 241 -2.94 12.96 2.03
N PHE A 242 -2.23 14.07 1.84
CA PHE A 242 -1.86 14.56 0.52
C PHE A 242 -0.97 13.57 -0.25
N GLU A 243 0.08 13.06 0.38
CA GLU A 243 1.02 12.12 -0.24
C GLU A 243 0.35 10.76 -0.52
N ALA A 244 -0.52 10.28 0.38
CA ALA A 244 -1.32 9.08 0.15
C ALA A 244 -2.25 9.23 -1.06
N GLY A 245 -2.96 10.37 -1.17
CA GLY A 245 -3.79 10.67 -2.33
C GLY A 245 -2.99 10.76 -3.63
N ARG A 246 -1.84 11.43 -3.58
CA ARG A 246 -0.90 11.54 -4.72
C ARG A 246 -0.37 10.17 -5.15
N LEU A 247 -0.02 9.30 -4.19
CA LEU A 247 0.47 7.95 -4.42
C LEU A 247 -0.61 7.08 -5.09
N ILE A 248 -1.84 7.10 -4.57
CA ILE A 248 -2.97 6.35 -5.15
C ILE A 248 -3.20 6.76 -6.62
N ARG A 249 -3.16 8.06 -6.92
CA ARG A 249 -3.31 8.56 -8.30
C ARG A 249 -2.19 8.05 -9.21
N ARG A 250 -0.93 8.16 -8.78
CA ARG A 250 0.24 7.71 -9.54
C ARG A 250 0.24 6.20 -9.78
N LEU A 251 -0.13 5.41 -8.76
CA LEU A 251 -0.24 3.95 -8.88
C LEU A 251 -1.35 3.56 -9.87
N SER A 252 -2.51 4.23 -9.81
CA SER A 252 -3.59 3.98 -10.77
C SER A 252 -3.14 4.27 -12.20
N GLU A 253 -2.48 5.40 -12.43
CA GLU A 253 -1.91 5.77 -13.74
C GLU A 253 -0.83 4.77 -14.20
N LEU A 254 -0.01 4.26 -13.27
CA LEU A 254 1.01 3.23 -13.52
C LEU A 254 0.40 1.87 -13.89
N TYR A 255 -0.77 1.52 -13.38
CA TYR A 255 -1.45 0.29 -13.78
C TYR A 255 -2.39 0.47 -14.98
N GLY A 256 -2.73 1.71 -15.34
CA GLY A 256 -3.49 2.04 -16.55
C GLY A 256 -4.91 2.53 -16.30
N GLY A 257 -5.41 2.50 -15.06
CA GLY A 257 -6.59 3.26 -14.68
C GLY A 257 -6.18 4.72 -14.60
N ARG A 258 -6.46 5.56 -15.60
CA ARG A 258 -6.25 7.02 -15.45
C ARG A 258 -7.42 7.55 -14.64
N PRO A 259 -7.30 7.75 -13.31
CA PRO A 259 -8.47 8.09 -12.51
C PRO A 259 -8.80 9.56 -12.77
N GLY A 260 -10.03 9.82 -13.19
CA GLY A 260 -10.61 11.16 -13.14
C GLY A 260 -10.84 11.60 -11.68
N THR A 261 -11.49 12.75 -11.47
CA THR A 261 -11.76 13.24 -10.10
C THR A 261 -12.69 12.31 -9.32
N LEU A 262 -13.80 11.91 -9.92
CA LEU A 262 -14.77 10.97 -9.35
C LEU A 262 -14.20 9.54 -9.32
N GLY A 263 -13.45 9.16 -10.36
CA GLY A 263 -12.71 7.89 -10.39
C GLY A 263 -11.72 7.76 -9.23
N PHE A 264 -11.02 8.85 -8.89
CA PHE A 264 -10.10 8.90 -7.76
C PHE A 264 -10.83 8.71 -6.43
N PHE A 265 -11.96 9.39 -6.17
CA PHE A 265 -12.72 9.19 -4.94
C PHE A 265 -13.25 7.77 -4.80
N ARG A 266 -13.69 7.15 -5.90
CA ARG A 266 -14.10 5.74 -5.90
C ARG A 266 -12.92 4.82 -5.57
N LEU A 267 -11.77 5.04 -6.19
CA LEU A 267 -10.56 4.25 -5.93
C LEU A 267 -10.08 4.43 -4.49
N ALA A 268 -9.94 5.67 -4.02
CA ALA A 268 -9.52 5.97 -2.64
C ALA A 268 -10.45 5.31 -1.62
N ARG A 269 -11.77 5.37 -1.82
CA ARG A 269 -12.73 4.65 -0.97
C ARG A 269 -12.53 3.14 -1.01
N SER A 270 -12.21 2.58 -2.18
CA SER A 270 -11.94 1.15 -2.35
C SER A 270 -10.66 0.73 -1.62
N VAL A 271 -9.60 1.53 -1.72
CA VAL A 271 -8.33 1.30 -0.99
C VAL A 271 -8.55 1.35 0.51
N LEU A 272 -9.29 2.36 1.01
CA LEU A 272 -9.64 2.46 2.43
C LEU A 272 -10.49 1.27 2.91
N ALA A 273 -11.44 0.81 2.08
CA ALA A 273 -12.24 -0.37 2.39
C ALA A 273 -11.37 -1.64 2.41
N HIS A 274 -10.48 -1.79 1.44
CA HIS A 274 -9.52 -2.89 1.39
C HIS A 274 -8.66 -2.91 2.66
N LEU A 275 -8.10 -1.76 3.03
CA LEU A 275 -7.29 -1.60 4.23
C LEU A 275 -8.08 -1.87 5.52
N ALA A 276 -9.36 -1.50 5.58
CA ALA A 276 -10.19 -1.80 6.75
C ALA A 276 -10.41 -3.32 6.92
N VAL A 277 -10.55 -4.04 5.81
CA VAL A 277 -10.76 -5.50 5.79
C VAL A 277 -9.46 -6.25 6.03
N THR A 278 -8.38 -5.88 5.34
CA THR A 278 -7.09 -6.57 5.43
C THR A 278 -6.23 -6.08 6.59
N GLY A 279 -6.59 -4.96 7.22
CA GLY A 279 -5.65 -4.21 8.04
C GLY A 279 -6.04 -3.83 9.46
N SER A 280 -7.20 -4.26 9.95
CA SER A 280 -7.67 -3.95 11.30
C SER A 280 -7.12 -4.87 12.41
N ILE A 281 -6.55 -6.04 12.09
CA ILE A 281 -6.30 -7.09 13.11
C ILE A 281 -4.80 -7.38 13.41
N ALA A 282 -3.85 -7.11 12.52
CA ALA A 282 -2.48 -7.67 12.64
C ALA A 282 -1.35 -6.68 12.98
N VAL A 283 -1.69 -5.45 13.39
CA VAL A 283 -0.76 -4.30 13.37
C VAL A 283 0.04 -4.16 14.66
N GLY A 284 -0.55 -4.41 15.82
CA GLY A 284 0.11 -4.09 17.09
C GLY A 284 1.30 -5.00 17.41
N ASP A 285 1.15 -6.30 17.20
CA ASP A 285 2.07 -7.29 17.77
C ASP A 285 3.27 -7.59 16.85
N SER A 286 3.01 -7.79 15.55
CA SER A 286 4.06 -8.09 14.55
C SER A 286 5.06 -6.95 14.38
N PHE A 287 4.64 -5.68 14.43
CA PHE A 287 5.58 -4.55 14.34
C PHE A 287 6.50 -4.44 15.54
N VAL A 288 5.96 -4.65 16.74
CA VAL A 288 6.76 -4.61 17.97
C VAL A 288 7.76 -5.75 17.95
N GLN A 289 7.34 -6.97 17.58
CA GLN A 289 8.22 -8.13 17.47
C GLN A 289 9.30 -7.94 16.39
N GLN A 290 8.98 -7.39 15.21
CA GLN A 290 9.97 -7.16 14.16
C GLN A 290 10.97 -6.07 14.53
N ILE A 291 10.52 -4.97 15.15
CA ILE A 291 11.40 -3.86 15.56
C ILE A 291 12.30 -4.26 16.74
N VAL A 292 11.76 -5.01 17.70
CA VAL A 292 12.50 -5.49 18.89
C VAL A 292 13.41 -6.67 18.54
N GLY A 293 12.93 -7.63 17.75
CA GLY A 293 13.68 -8.83 17.35
C GLY A 293 14.89 -8.55 16.45
N HIS A 294 14.86 -7.47 15.67
CA HIS A 294 15.99 -7.07 14.82
C HIS A 294 17.00 -6.14 15.54
N GLY A 295 16.83 -5.84 16.83
CA GLY A 295 17.73 -4.94 17.58
C GLY A 295 17.71 -3.48 17.11
N LEU A 296 16.70 -3.09 16.31
CA LEU A 296 16.60 -1.78 15.66
C LEU A 296 16.09 -0.69 16.60
N ALA A 297 15.36 -1.06 17.66
CA ALA A 297 14.86 -0.14 18.68
C ALA A 297 15.98 0.63 19.41
N ALA A 298 17.18 0.05 19.53
CA ALA A 298 18.29 0.68 20.25
C ALA A 298 19.02 1.77 19.45
N ARG A 299 18.79 1.87 18.13
CA ARG A 299 19.56 2.76 17.22
C ARG A 299 18.73 3.88 16.59
N LEU A 300 17.41 3.92 16.80
CA LEU A 300 16.55 4.99 16.28
C LEU A 300 16.25 6.01 17.38
N SER A 301 16.35 7.30 17.05
CA SER A 301 15.81 8.37 17.90
C SER A 301 14.28 8.31 17.95
N ALA A 302 13.67 8.79 19.04
CA ALA A 302 12.22 8.82 19.20
C ALA A 302 11.48 9.51 18.03
N LYS A 303 12.05 10.61 17.50
CA LYS A 303 11.47 11.33 16.35
C LYS A 303 11.58 10.58 15.03
N LEU A 304 12.65 9.83 14.80
CA LEU A 304 12.75 8.98 13.61
C LEU A 304 11.93 7.70 13.76
N GLY A 305 11.77 7.19 14.98
CA GLY A 305 10.84 6.09 15.27
C GLY A 305 9.42 6.45 14.84
N GLU A 306 8.94 7.62 15.25
CA GLU A 306 7.63 8.14 14.82
C GLU A 306 7.53 8.30 13.31
N GLY A 307 8.57 8.86 12.67
CA GLY A 307 8.64 8.97 11.22
C GLY A 307 8.60 7.60 10.50
N VAL A 308 9.32 6.60 10.99
CA VAL A 308 9.27 5.25 10.40
C VAL A 308 7.88 4.65 10.54
N VAL A 309 7.22 4.81 11.68
CA VAL A 309 5.84 4.30 11.88
C VAL A 309 4.87 4.94 10.88
N ASN A 310 4.91 6.26 10.68
CA ASN A 310 4.06 6.94 9.70
C ASN A 310 4.42 6.60 8.25
N GLY A 311 5.70 6.44 7.95
CA GLY A 311 6.19 5.94 6.67
C GLY A 311 5.68 4.53 6.37
N MET A 312 5.66 3.65 7.37
CA MET A 312 5.13 2.30 7.27
C MET A 312 3.62 2.28 7.02
N MET A 313 2.85 3.12 7.70
CA MET A 313 1.42 3.28 7.41
C MET A 313 1.19 3.76 5.98
N THR A 314 2.04 4.66 5.48
CA THR A 314 2.00 5.10 4.08
C THR A 314 2.33 3.97 3.11
N ALA A 315 3.36 3.16 3.41
CA ALA A 315 3.70 1.99 2.62
C ALA A 315 2.53 1.00 2.53
N ARG A 316 1.84 0.79 3.65
CA ARG A 316 0.66 -0.09 3.73
C ARG A 316 -0.49 0.41 2.87
N ILE A 317 -0.80 1.71 2.92
CA ILE A 317 -1.78 2.32 2.02
C ILE A 317 -1.36 2.11 0.56
N GLY A 318 -0.06 2.26 0.28
CA GLY A 318 0.52 1.99 -1.03
C GLY A 318 0.32 0.55 -1.51
N ILE A 319 0.56 -0.45 -0.65
CA ILE A 319 0.33 -1.88 -0.96
C ILE A 319 -1.16 -2.13 -1.24
N ALA A 320 -2.06 -1.62 -0.39
CA ALA A 320 -3.50 -1.75 -0.61
C ALA A 320 -3.95 -1.06 -1.91
N ALA A 321 -3.32 0.08 -2.26
CA ALA A 321 -3.56 0.77 -3.51
C ALA A 321 -3.05 -0.02 -4.72
N MET A 322 -1.89 -0.68 -4.61
CA MET A 322 -1.41 -1.61 -5.64
C MET A 322 -2.41 -2.74 -5.86
N GLU A 323 -2.84 -3.43 -4.80
CA GLU A 323 -3.81 -4.54 -4.88
C GLU A 323 -5.15 -4.12 -5.49
N THR A 324 -5.62 -2.91 -5.19
CA THR A 324 -6.89 -2.40 -5.72
C THR A 324 -6.78 -1.88 -7.16
N ALA A 325 -5.63 -1.32 -7.55
CA ALA A 325 -5.44 -0.73 -8.88
C ALA A 325 -4.92 -1.72 -9.94
N ARG A 326 -4.38 -2.87 -9.53
CA ARG A 326 -3.76 -3.85 -10.42
C ARG A 326 -4.80 -4.58 -11.28
N PRO A 327 -4.56 -4.78 -12.60
CA PRO A 327 -5.54 -5.42 -13.50
C PRO A 327 -5.74 -6.92 -13.27
N LEU A 328 -4.73 -7.61 -12.73
CA LEU A 328 -4.80 -9.01 -12.36
C LEU A 328 -4.53 -9.18 -10.85
N PRO A 329 -5.17 -10.16 -10.19
CA PRO A 329 -4.88 -10.51 -8.80
C PRO A 329 -3.44 -11.04 -8.66
N PHE A 330 -2.89 -10.96 -7.45
CA PHE A 330 -1.63 -11.63 -7.13
C PHE A 330 -1.85 -13.14 -7.04
N SER A 331 -1.44 -13.87 -8.08
CA SER A 331 -1.55 -15.33 -8.16
C SER A 331 -0.20 -16.02 -8.40
N ALA A 332 0.66 -15.44 -9.24
CA ALA A 332 2.02 -15.89 -9.50
C ALA A 332 3.07 -15.01 -8.83
N ALA A 333 2.86 -13.70 -8.78
CA ALA A 333 3.83 -12.79 -8.18
C ALA A 333 3.67 -12.75 -6.65
N LYS A 334 4.79 -12.80 -5.93
CA LYS A 334 4.81 -12.64 -4.46
C LYS A 334 4.22 -11.28 -4.11
N ARG A 335 3.20 -11.28 -3.24
CA ARG A 335 2.62 -10.05 -2.68
C ARG A 335 3.72 -9.23 -2.01
N PRO A 336 3.81 -7.91 -2.24
CA PRO A 336 4.79 -7.08 -1.56
C PRO A 336 4.61 -7.20 -0.04
N GLY A 337 5.63 -7.70 0.66
CA GLY A 337 5.60 -7.86 2.11
C GLY A 337 5.88 -6.53 2.80
N LEU A 338 5.23 -6.30 3.94
CA LEU A 338 5.45 -5.07 4.72
C LEU A 338 6.86 -5.05 5.35
N GLY A 339 7.44 -6.23 5.64
CA GLY A 339 8.82 -6.37 6.13
C GLY A 339 9.88 -5.83 5.18
N ASP A 340 9.71 -6.01 3.87
CA ASP A 340 10.64 -5.47 2.85
C ASP A 340 10.73 -3.94 2.92
N PHE A 341 9.58 -3.28 3.15
CA PHE A 341 9.52 -1.83 3.32
C PHE A 341 10.05 -1.39 4.69
N LEU A 342 9.85 -2.16 5.75
CA LEU A 342 10.36 -1.86 7.10
C LEU A 342 11.89 -1.84 7.10
N ALA A 343 12.54 -2.84 6.52
CA ALA A 343 13.99 -2.90 6.41
C ALA A 343 14.53 -1.71 5.57
N ALA A 344 13.85 -1.35 4.49
CA ALA A 344 14.24 -0.23 3.64
C ALA A 344 14.05 1.15 4.31
N LEU A 345 13.02 1.31 5.15
CA LEU A 345 12.76 2.55 5.87
C LEU A 345 13.67 2.74 7.09
N THR A 346 13.93 1.67 7.83
CA THR A 346 14.86 1.69 8.97
C THR A 346 16.30 1.94 8.53
N SER A 347 16.76 1.31 7.46
CA SER A 347 18.08 1.60 6.86
C SER A 347 18.19 3.04 6.34
N PHE A 348 17.11 3.62 5.81
CA PHE A 348 17.07 5.02 5.43
C PHE A 348 17.12 5.96 6.64
N ALA A 349 16.33 5.70 7.68
CA ALA A 349 16.29 6.49 8.92
C ALA A 349 17.66 6.49 9.62
N THR A 350 18.26 5.31 9.83
CA THR A 350 19.59 5.17 10.45
C THR A 350 20.70 5.91 9.68
N ARG A 351 20.68 5.88 8.34
CA ARG A 351 21.63 6.67 7.53
C ARG A 351 21.43 8.17 7.75
N LYS A 352 20.19 8.63 7.81
CA LYS A 352 19.87 10.05 8.03
C LYS A 352 20.26 10.52 9.43
N ASP A 353 20.10 9.66 10.43
CA ASP A 353 20.58 9.90 11.79
C ASP A 353 22.11 10.05 11.84
N ALA A 354 22.83 9.20 11.12
CA ALA A 354 24.29 9.29 11.04
C ALA A 354 24.76 10.58 10.34
N GLU A 355 24.07 11.02 9.28
CA GLU A 355 24.35 12.30 8.61
C GLU A 355 24.10 13.51 9.53
N THR A 356 23.03 13.46 10.33
CA THR A 356 22.63 14.59 11.20
C THR A 356 23.56 14.72 12.42
N ASN A 357 24.13 13.59 12.89
CA ASN A 357 25.04 13.55 14.04
C ASN A 357 26.53 13.56 13.64
N ALA A 358 26.86 13.68 12.34
CA ALA A 358 28.24 13.80 11.91
C ALA A 358 28.80 15.18 12.33
N PRO A 359 29.95 15.24 13.02
CA PRO A 359 30.57 16.52 13.33
C PRO A 359 31.04 17.19 12.02
N ASP A 360 30.65 18.46 11.85
CA ASP A 360 31.18 19.34 10.80
C ASP A 360 32.72 19.29 10.87
N LYS A 361 33.36 18.88 9.77
CA LYS A 361 34.82 18.78 9.66
C LYS A 361 35.41 20.04 9.04
#